data_AF-A0A165ZGD2-F1
#
_entry.id   AF-A0A165ZGD2-F1
#
_cell.length_a   1.000
_cell.length_b   1.000
_cell.length_c   1.000
_cell.angle_alpha   90.00
_cell.angle_beta   90.00
_cell.angle_gamma   90.00
#
_symmetry.space_group_name_H-M   'P 1'
#
loop_
_entity.id
_entity.type
_entity.pdbx_description
1 polymer ?
#
loop_
_entity_poly.entity_id
_entity_poly.type
_entity_poly.pdbx_seq_one_letter_code
_entity_poly.pdbx_strand_id
1 'polypeptide(L)'
;MINAGSLEHLPNLSELYTRSVAVRIILPNPSLLTKLDIDIRQMSSLDVIRFLSLAPMLEHVDLFHRYEDNRSLLPRFVDDEGTLSPFSLDHMKTFRIRWCLHRFADHIMRLVTFPPSTNITLSICRLRYTSVMDFFDGHFQIMLLSSVSLSINVEWFRWGKHSSGFPFIFEFSVPDAIHYRIKIDEWGLDYNRNEEAHSMFVALASLGPFHDLRQISISSRSLPGAKALNILLGKFPVMEEIAVKTRDAAPFIAALGSHHPPGPPCPSLCKLDFRGSKFDPRHLRDVIIERQEANHHLRELCLSINQRRLNLSDPDLFTVNTAIRFLNLVADKYTETGDYWTSSSEEDG
;
A
#
# COMPACT_ATOMS: atom_id res chain seq x y z
N MET A 1 -37.19 -12.78 -0.43
CA MET A 1 -37.19 -11.56 0.41
C MET A 1 -37.29 -12.03 1.85
N ILE A 2 -36.22 -11.94 2.64
CA ILE A 2 -36.33 -12.08 4.09
C ILE A 2 -36.12 -10.66 4.61
N ASN A 3 -37.22 -9.96 4.92
CA ASN A 3 -37.16 -8.78 5.78
C ASN A 3 -36.75 -9.30 7.15
N ALA A 4 -35.46 -9.31 7.46
CA ALA A 4 -35.07 -9.44 8.86
C ALA A 4 -35.58 -8.16 9.55
N GLY A 5 -36.42 -8.36 10.56
CA GLY A 5 -37.21 -7.30 11.21
C GLY A 5 -36.36 -6.17 11.81
N SER A 6 -37.04 -5.08 12.15
CA SER A 6 -36.47 -3.95 12.87
C SER A 6 -35.67 -4.41 14.09
N LEU A 7 -34.43 -3.90 14.27
CA LEU A 7 -33.63 -4.17 15.47
C LEU A 7 -33.99 -3.22 16.62
N GLU A 8 -34.98 -2.34 16.44
CA GLU A 8 -35.49 -1.45 17.50
C GLU A 8 -35.96 -2.22 18.74
N HIS A 9 -36.37 -3.48 18.59
CA HIS A 9 -36.80 -4.33 19.70
C HIS A 9 -35.64 -5.03 20.43
N LEU A 10 -34.40 -4.81 20.01
CA LEU A 10 -33.18 -5.37 20.63
C LEU A 10 -32.26 -4.24 21.13
N PRO A 11 -32.70 -3.43 22.12
CA PRO A 11 -31.96 -2.24 22.57
C PRO A 11 -30.60 -2.56 23.22
N ASN A 12 -30.43 -3.77 23.71
CA ASN A 12 -29.20 -4.23 24.37
C ASN A 12 -28.26 -5.00 23.41
N LEU A 13 -28.52 -4.95 22.11
CA LEU A 13 -27.68 -5.63 21.13
C LEU A 13 -26.30 -4.94 21.03
N SER A 14 -25.26 -5.66 21.44
CA SER A 14 -23.88 -5.19 21.37
C SER A 14 -23.13 -5.68 20.13
N GLU A 15 -23.56 -6.79 19.53
CA GLU A 15 -22.89 -7.40 18.39
C GLU A 15 -23.90 -7.81 17.32
N LEU A 16 -23.61 -7.50 16.05
CA LEU A 16 -24.45 -7.86 14.92
C LEU A 16 -23.64 -8.52 13.81
N TYR A 17 -23.99 -9.78 13.50
CA TYR A 17 -23.37 -10.58 12.45
C TYR A 17 -24.43 -11.06 11.46
N THR A 18 -24.51 -10.40 10.29
CA THR A 18 -25.48 -10.75 9.25
C THR A 18 -24.78 -10.98 7.93
N ARG A 19 -24.08 -12.11 7.82
CA ARG A 19 -23.32 -12.39 6.61
C ARG A 19 -24.16 -12.89 5.42
N SER A 20 -25.28 -13.57 5.68
CA SER A 20 -26.03 -14.29 4.63
C SER A 20 -27.26 -13.56 4.12
N VAL A 21 -27.63 -12.46 4.78
CA VAL A 21 -28.92 -11.80 4.58
C VAL A 21 -28.65 -10.34 4.32
N ALA A 22 -29.15 -9.82 3.20
CA ALA A 22 -29.24 -8.39 2.99
C ALA A 22 -30.35 -7.88 3.93
N VAL A 23 -29.96 -7.13 4.96
CA VAL A 23 -30.89 -6.61 5.96
C VAL A 23 -30.94 -5.10 5.84
N ARG A 24 -32.16 -4.55 5.77
CA ARG A 24 -32.38 -3.14 6.01
C ARG A 24 -32.48 -2.94 7.51
N ILE A 25 -31.38 -2.52 8.13
CA ILE A 25 -31.28 -2.46 9.58
C ILE A 25 -31.76 -1.08 10.06
N ILE A 26 -32.76 -1.07 10.94
CA ILE A 26 -33.14 0.11 11.71
C ILE A 26 -32.59 -0.08 13.11
N LEU A 27 -31.70 0.82 13.54
CA LEU A 27 -31.10 0.77 14.86
C LEU A 27 -31.87 1.67 15.84
N PRO A 28 -31.96 1.30 17.13
CA PRO A 28 -32.28 2.25 18.17
C PRO A 28 -31.22 3.37 18.20
N ASN A 29 -31.65 4.59 18.49
CA ASN A 29 -30.76 5.74 18.58
C ASN A 29 -30.70 6.25 20.04
N PRO A 30 -29.54 6.17 20.73
CA PRO A 30 -28.27 5.58 20.30
C PRO A 30 -28.26 4.05 20.40
N SER A 31 -27.47 3.40 19.54
CA SER A 31 -27.23 1.97 19.58
C SER A 31 -26.07 1.61 20.51
N LEU A 32 -26.18 0.46 21.21
CA LEU A 32 -25.11 -0.11 22.04
C LEU A 32 -24.16 -1.03 21.25
N LEU A 33 -24.27 -1.05 19.92
CA LEU A 33 -23.41 -1.88 19.07
C LEU A 33 -21.95 -1.48 19.20
N THR A 34 -21.11 -2.48 19.51
CA THR A 34 -19.66 -2.40 19.52
C THR A 34 -19.03 -3.19 18.38
N LYS A 35 -19.72 -4.21 17.86
CA LYS A 35 -19.24 -5.02 16.72
C LYS A 35 -20.29 -5.16 15.62
N LEU A 36 -19.85 -4.95 14.39
CA LEU A 36 -20.67 -5.02 13.19
C LEU A 36 -19.98 -5.86 12.11
N ASP A 37 -20.71 -6.82 11.57
CA ASP A 37 -20.27 -7.64 10.44
C ASP A 37 -21.46 -7.94 9.53
N ILE A 38 -21.61 -7.17 8.45
CA ILE A 38 -22.86 -7.13 7.68
C ILE A 38 -22.62 -7.14 6.17
N ASP A 39 -23.60 -7.73 5.47
CA ASP A 39 -23.66 -7.73 4.02
C ASP A 39 -24.10 -6.36 3.50
N ILE A 40 -23.27 -5.71 2.70
CA ILE A 40 -23.59 -4.39 2.13
C ILE A 40 -24.10 -4.44 0.68
N ARG A 41 -24.40 -5.62 0.12
CA ARG A 41 -24.90 -5.81 -1.27
C ARG A 41 -26.04 -4.89 -1.71
N GLN A 42 -26.88 -4.44 -0.78
CA GLN A 42 -28.05 -3.61 -1.06
C GLN A 42 -27.99 -2.25 -0.38
N MET A 43 -26.83 -1.89 0.19
CA MET A 43 -26.65 -0.61 0.88
C MET A 43 -25.94 0.37 -0.04
N SER A 44 -26.50 1.58 -0.15
CA SER A 44 -25.75 2.71 -0.69
C SER A 44 -24.72 3.19 0.34
N SER A 45 -23.75 3.99 -0.10
CA SER A 45 -22.82 4.64 0.84
C SER A 45 -23.56 5.45 1.92
N LEU A 46 -24.66 6.12 1.57
CA LEU A 46 -25.47 6.91 2.50
C LEU A 46 -26.16 6.03 3.56
N ASP A 47 -26.66 4.86 3.18
CA ASP A 47 -27.26 3.93 4.14
C ASP A 47 -26.22 3.47 5.16
N VAL A 48 -24.99 3.19 4.72
CA VAL A 48 -23.88 2.82 5.60
C VAL A 48 -23.50 3.99 6.52
N ILE A 49 -23.35 5.20 5.98
CA ILE A 49 -22.99 6.40 6.75
C ILE A 49 -24.05 6.67 7.83
N ARG A 50 -25.34 6.64 7.46
CA ARG A 50 -26.46 6.80 8.42
C ARG A 50 -26.49 5.70 9.46
N PHE A 51 -26.18 4.46 9.07
CA PHE A 51 -26.12 3.35 10.01
C PHE A 51 -25.01 3.57 11.05
N LEU A 52 -23.80 3.91 10.58
CA LEU A 52 -22.63 4.11 11.43
C LEU A 52 -22.83 5.28 12.40
N SER A 53 -23.50 6.36 11.97
CA SER A 53 -23.75 7.52 12.83
C SER A 53 -24.72 7.24 13.99
N LEU A 54 -25.54 6.19 13.89
CA LEU A 54 -26.45 5.76 14.97
C LEU A 54 -25.76 4.83 15.99
N ALA A 55 -24.53 4.40 15.73
CA ALA A 55 -23.79 3.46 16.57
C ALA A 55 -22.41 4.02 16.96
N PRO A 56 -22.36 5.06 17.82
CA PRO A 56 -21.10 5.73 18.18
C PRO A 56 -20.13 4.84 18.97
N MET A 57 -20.62 3.77 19.61
CA MET A 57 -19.82 2.84 20.43
C MET A 57 -19.09 1.76 19.62
N LEU A 58 -19.13 1.82 18.28
CA LEU A 58 -18.52 0.81 17.42
C LEU A 58 -16.99 0.75 17.60
N GLU A 59 -16.50 -0.44 17.91
CA GLU A 59 -15.07 -0.75 17.99
C GLU A 59 -14.58 -1.53 16.77
N HIS A 60 -15.44 -2.38 16.20
CA HIS A 60 -15.10 -3.27 15.10
C HIS A 60 -16.19 -3.26 14.03
N VAL A 61 -15.82 -2.86 12.80
CA VAL A 61 -16.72 -2.87 11.65
C VAL A 61 -16.12 -3.67 10.51
N ASP A 62 -16.90 -4.60 9.98
CA ASP A 62 -16.59 -5.38 8.78
C ASP A 62 -17.79 -5.35 7.83
N LEU A 63 -17.69 -4.51 6.81
CA LEU A 63 -18.69 -4.43 5.75
C LEU A 63 -18.22 -5.33 4.62
N PHE A 64 -18.99 -6.35 4.27
CA PHE A 64 -18.57 -7.29 3.23
C PHE A 64 -19.59 -7.45 2.11
N HIS A 65 -19.10 -7.82 0.92
CA HIS A 65 -19.90 -8.27 -0.20
C HIS A 65 -19.42 -9.67 -0.64
N ARG A 66 -20.31 -10.67 -0.60
CA ARG A 66 -19.96 -12.09 -0.78
C ARG A 66 -19.54 -12.53 -2.17
N TYR A 67 -20.02 -11.87 -3.20
CA TYR A 67 -19.87 -12.33 -4.58
C TYR A 67 -18.86 -11.46 -5.31
N GLU A 68 -17.66 -11.98 -5.53
CA GLU A 68 -16.60 -11.27 -6.26
C GLU A 68 -16.91 -11.18 -7.77
N ASP A 69 -17.71 -12.13 -8.30
CA ASP A 69 -18.07 -12.23 -9.73
C ASP A 69 -19.10 -11.20 -10.23
N ASN A 70 -19.91 -10.58 -9.36
CA ASN A 70 -21.06 -9.78 -9.80
C ASN A 70 -20.88 -8.28 -9.53
N ARG A 71 -20.05 -7.63 -10.35
CA ARG A 71 -19.76 -6.18 -10.28
C ARG A 71 -21.01 -5.29 -10.30
N SER A 72 -22.10 -5.75 -10.95
CA SER A 72 -23.32 -4.95 -11.06
C SER A 72 -24.02 -4.73 -9.71
N LEU A 73 -23.77 -5.62 -8.76
CA LEU A 73 -24.31 -5.62 -7.40
C LEU A 73 -23.39 -4.95 -6.37
N LEU A 74 -22.24 -4.43 -6.81
CA LEU A 74 -21.33 -3.73 -5.91
C LEU A 74 -22.02 -2.50 -5.29
N PRO A 75 -21.77 -2.22 -4.01
CA PRO A 75 -22.29 -1.05 -3.33
C PRO A 75 -21.89 0.22 -4.09
N ARG A 76 -22.89 1.06 -4.36
CA ARG A 76 -22.72 2.26 -5.18
C ARG A 76 -22.71 3.50 -4.30
N PHE A 77 -21.90 4.45 -4.74
CA PHE A 77 -22.06 5.82 -4.33
C PHE A 77 -23.36 6.39 -4.94
N VAL A 78 -24.10 7.15 -4.14
CA VAL A 78 -25.31 7.87 -4.58
C VAL A 78 -25.05 9.33 -4.26
N ASP A 79 -24.94 10.15 -5.30
CA ASP A 79 -24.93 11.62 -5.20
C ASP A 79 -26.33 12.08 -4.82
N ASP A 80 -26.69 11.96 -3.55
CA ASP A 80 -27.90 12.57 -3.01
C ASP A 80 -27.53 13.95 -2.44
N GLU A 81 -28.31 14.99 -2.75
CA GLU A 81 -28.05 16.39 -2.33
C GLU A 81 -28.17 16.62 -0.81
N GLY A 82 -28.43 15.56 -0.04
CA GLY A 82 -28.40 15.57 1.41
C GLY A 82 -26.98 15.74 1.94
N THR A 83 -26.66 16.95 2.39
CA THR A 83 -25.39 17.26 3.08
C THR A 83 -25.38 16.56 4.45
N LEU A 84 -24.88 15.32 4.49
CA LEU A 84 -24.53 14.69 5.76
C LEU A 84 -23.27 15.36 6.30
N SER A 85 -23.34 15.84 7.55
CA SER A 85 -22.17 16.35 8.25
C SER A 85 -21.24 15.19 8.62
N PRO A 86 -19.92 15.39 8.57
CA PRO A 86 -18.97 14.43 9.11
C PRO A 86 -19.28 14.11 10.59
N PHE A 87 -19.03 12.87 10.99
CA PHE A 87 -19.20 12.41 12.37
C PHE A 87 -18.03 11.52 12.80
N SER A 88 -17.86 11.34 14.11
CA SER A 88 -16.76 10.58 14.67
C SER A 88 -17.18 9.20 15.16
N LEU A 89 -16.31 8.22 14.99
CA LEU A 89 -16.40 6.89 15.60
C LEU A 89 -15.26 6.71 16.60
N ASP A 90 -15.36 7.41 17.74
CA ASP A 90 -14.27 7.60 18.71
C ASP A 90 -13.70 6.32 19.33
N HIS A 91 -14.46 5.22 19.27
CA HIS A 91 -14.07 3.92 19.84
C HIS A 91 -13.50 2.94 18.81
N MET A 92 -13.38 3.36 17.54
CA MET A 92 -13.03 2.46 16.45
C MET A 92 -11.60 1.93 16.56
N LYS A 93 -11.47 0.60 16.60
CA LYS A 93 -10.19 -0.12 16.58
C LYS A 93 -9.90 -0.68 15.18
N THR A 94 -10.91 -1.25 14.53
CA THR A 94 -10.77 -1.84 13.19
C THR A 94 -11.95 -1.51 12.30
N PHE A 95 -11.69 -0.93 11.13
CA PHE A 95 -12.69 -0.64 10.13
C PHE A 95 -12.34 -1.32 8.81
N ARG A 96 -13.23 -2.18 8.31
CA ARG A 96 -12.98 -2.94 7.09
C ARG A 96 -14.14 -2.83 6.11
N ILE A 97 -13.81 -2.52 4.86
CA ILE A 97 -14.73 -2.66 3.73
C ILE A 97 -14.15 -3.70 2.77
N ARG A 98 -14.81 -4.84 2.67
CA ARG A 98 -14.47 -5.91 1.72
C ARG A 98 -15.30 -5.74 0.46
N TRP A 99 -14.61 -5.62 -0.66
CA TRP A 99 -15.18 -5.66 -2.00
C TRP A 99 -16.17 -4.52 -2.28
N CYS A 100 -15.66 -3.35 -2.62
CA CYS A 100 -16.46 -2.16 -2.95
C CYS A 100 -15.87 -1.37 -4.11
N LEU A 101 -16.64 -0.42 -4.64
CA LEU A 101 -16.16 0.55 -5.64
C LEU A 101 -15.38 1.68 -4.96
N HIS A 102 -14.38 2.26 -5.65
CA HIS A 102 -13.56 3.35 -5.10
C HIS A 102 -14.40 4.53 -4.58
N ARG A 103 -15.38 5.01 -5.36
CA ARG A 103 -16.25 6.14 -4.97
C ARG A 103 -17.08 5.87 -3.72
N PHE A 104 -17.50 4.62 -3.54
CA PHE A 104 -18.24 4.22 -2.35
C PHE A 104 -17.36 4.31 -1.11
N ALA A 105 -16.13 3.80 -1.18
CA ALA A 105 -15.16 3.91 -0.09
C ALA A 105 -14.79 5.37 0.18
N ASP A 106 -14.45 6.15 -0.85
CA ASP A 106 -14.06 7.56 -0.73
C ASP A 106 -15.13 8.39 -0.02
N HIS A 107 -16.41 8.17 -0.38
CA HIS A 107 -17.51 8.86 0.27
C HIS A 107 -17.62 8.56 1.76
N ILE A 108 -17.49 7.30 2.16
CA ILE A 108 -17.51 6.91 3.58
C ILE A 108 -16.31 7.53 4.30
N MET A 109 -15.12 7.41 3.72
CA MET A 109 -13.88 7.91 4.34
C MET A 109 -13.90 9.42 4.54
N ARG A 110 -14.56 10.18 3.65
CA ARG A 110 -14.69 11.63 3.78
C ARG A 110 -15.60 12.07 4.93
N LEU A 111 -16.56 11.24 5.33
CA LEU A 111 -17.60 11.59 6.32
C LEU A 111 -17.41 10.94 7.69
N VAL A 112 -16.54 9.94 7.79
CA VAL A 112 -16.25 9.24 9.04
C VAL A 112 -14.87 9.67 9.55
N THR A 113 -14.83 10.24 10.74
CA THR A 113 -13.59 10.50 11.47
C THR A 113 -13.26 9.32 12.36
N PHE A 114 -11.99 8.92 12.35
CA PHE A 114 -11.47 7.77 13.10
C PHE A 114 -10.45 8.26 14.15
N PRO A 115 -10.39 7.62 15.33
CA PRO A 115 -9.40 7.94 16.33
C PRO A 115 -7.99 7.53 15.89
N PRO A 116 -6.95 8.17 16.45
CA PRO A 116 -5.57 7.69 16.35
C PRO A 116 -5.50 6.20 16.74
N SER A 117 -4.72 5.39 16.03
CA SER A 117 -4.57 3.92 16.16
C SER A 117 -5.60 3.02 15.45
N THR A 118 -6.63 3.56 14.79
CA THR A 118 -7.53 2.73 14.00
C THR A 118 -6.80 2.03 12.84
N ASN A 119 -7.10 0.74 12.65
CA ASN A 119 -6.67 -0.03 11.48
C ASN A 119 -7.78 -0.06 10.43
N ILE A 120 -7.52 0.52 9.26
CA ILE A 120 -8.49 0.68 8.17
C ILE A 120 -8.07 -0.22 7.01
N THR A 121 -8.92 -1.17 6.62
CA THR A 121 -8.64 -2.07 5.49
C THR A 121 -9.71 -1.95 4.42
N LEU A 122 -9.32 -1.55 3.22
CA LEU A 122 -10.21 -1.38 2.07
C LEU A 122 -9.83 -2.38 0.99
N SER A 123 -10.82 -3.11 0.46
CA SER A 123 -10.65 -3.98 -0.70
C SER A 123 -11.49 -3.43 -1.86
N ILE A 124 -10.80 -2.87 -2.85
CA ILE A 124 -11.37 -2.11 -3.95
C ILE A 124 -11.45 -2.99 -5.18
N CYS A 125 -12.66 -3.16 -5.70
CA CYS A 125 -12.89 -3.78 -7.00
C CYS A 125 -12.61 -2.74 -8.07
N ARG A 126 -11.56 -2.98 -8.87
CA ARG A 126 -11.19 -2.14 -10.01
C ARG A 126 -12.14 -2.38 -11.18
N LEU A 127 -12.55 -1.32 -11.87
CA LEU A 127 -13.28 -1.45 -13.13
C LEU A 127 -12.32 -1.87 -14.25
N ARG A 128 -12.86 -2.45 -15.32
CA ARG A 128 -12.01 -2.87 -16.43
C ARG A 128 -11.36 -1.63 -17.06
N TYR A 129 -10.04 -1.68 -17.26
CA TYR A 129 -9.23 -0.62 -17.89
C TYR A 129 -9.05 0.68 -17.08
N THR A 130 -9.46 0.74 -15.82
CA THR A 130 -9.11 1.87 -14.95
C THR A 130 -7.73 1.66 -14.35
N SER A 131 -6.91 2.70 -14.31
CA SER A 131 -5.56 2.64 -13.71
C SER A 131 -5.66 2.35 -12.22
N VAL A 132 -4.68 1.63 -11.67
CA VAL A 132 -4.52 1.47 -10.20
C VAL A 132 -4.52 2.82 -9.49
N MET A 133 -3.95 3.85 -10.12
CA MET A 133 -3.82 5.17 -9.52
C MET A 133 -5.10 6.01 -9.55
N ASP A 134 -6.09 5.66 -10.38
CA ASP A 134 -7.41 6.35 -10.40
C ASP A 134 -8.16 6.20 -9.06
N PHE A 135 -7.72 5.26 -8.21
CA PHE A 135 -8.21 5.14 -6.84
C PHE A 135 -7.76 6.31 -5.94
N PHE A 136 -6.56 6.84 -6.16
CA PHE A 136 -5.96 7.91 -5.35
C PHE A 136 -6.33 9.30 -5.88
N ASP A 137 -7.60 9.48 -6.20
CA ASP A 137 -8.21 10.79 -6.47
C ASP A 137 -8.96 11.27 -5.22
N GLY A 138 -9.21 12.57 -5.11
CA GLY A 138 -10.07 13.12 -4.04
C GLY A 138 -9.48 12.94 -2.63
N HIS A 139 -10.22 12.31 -1.71
CA HIS A 139 -9.82 12.22 -0.31
C HIS A 139 -8.66 11.25 -0.10
N PHE A 140 -8.61 10.15 -0.86
CA PHE A 140 -7.48 9.22 -0.81
C PHE A 140 -6.16 9.83 -1.27
N GLN A 141 -6.20 10.78 -2.21
CA GLN A 141 -5.01 11.52 -2.63
C GLN A 141 -4.40 12.31 -1.47
N ILE A 142 -5.25 13.04 -0.73
CA ILE A 142 -4.84 13.87 0.42
C ILE A 142 -4.24 12.99 1.53
N MET A 143 -4.88 11.87 1.83
CA MET A 143 -4.37 10.91 2.82
C MET A 143 -3.04 10.29 2.39
N LEU A 144 -2.88 9.94 1.11
CA LEU A 144 -1.64 9.39 0.61
C LEU A 144 -0.50 10.42 0.65
N LEU A 145 -0.74 11.67 0.28
CA LEU A 145 0.26 12.75 0.31
C LEU A 145 0.69 13.15 1.73
N SER A 146 -0.17 12.94 2.73
CA SER A 146 0.13 13.16 4.15
C SER A 146 0.74 11.95 4.84
N SER A 147 1.04 10.87 4.11
CA SER A 147 1.61 9.65 4.70
C SER A 147 3.02 9.87 5.26
N VAL A 148 3.29 9.25 6.40
CA VAL A 148 4.60 9.21 7.08
C VAL A 148 5.37 7.93 6.73
N SER A 149 4.63 6.83 6.51
CA SER A 149 5.17 5.59 5.97
C SER A 149 4.31 5.10 4.81
N LEU A 150 4.94 4.53 3.79
CA LEU A 150 4.26 3.96 2.63
C LEU A 150 4.92 2.63 2.22
N SER A 151 4.12 1.59 2.05
CA SER A 151 4.51 0.28 1.57
C SER A 151 3.68 -0.06 0.35
N ILE A 152 4.35 -0.33 -0.77
CA ILE A 152 3.75 -0.70 -2.05
C ILE A 152 4.17 -2.12 -2.35
N ASN A 153 3.19 -3.02 -2.41
CA ASN A 153 3.42 -4.42 -2.74
C ASN A 153 2.63 -4.78 -4.00
N VAL A 154 3.37 -5.10 -5.06
CA VAL A 154 2.84 -5.63 -6.31
C VAL A 154 3.07 -7.14 -6.32
N GLU A 155 2.00 -7.92 -6.25
CA GLU A 155 2.07 -9.38 -6.15
C GLU A 155 2.77 -9.99 -7.37
N TRP A 156 3.67 -10.91 -7.08
CA TRP A 156 4.37 -11.67 -8.10
C TRP A 156 3.42 -12.76 -8.58
N PHE A 157 2.91 -12.62 -9.81
CA PHE A 157 2.09 -13.65 -10.43
C PHE A 157 2.77 -15.03 -10.31
N ARG A 158 2.14 -15.95 -9.57
CA ARG A 158 2.53 -17.35 -9.49
C ARG A 158 1.63 -18.14 -10.43
N TRP A 159 2.18 -18.63 -11.54
CA TRP A 159 1.46 -19.60 -12.38
C TRP A 159 1.09 -20.83 -11.52
N GLY A 160 -0.16 -21.29 -11.63
CA GLY A 160 -0.61 -22.56 -11.05
C GLY A 160 -1.04 -22.55 -9.58
N LYS A 161 -0.94 -21.42 -8.86
CA LYS A 161 -1.64 -21.23 -7.57
C LYS A 161 -2.67 -20.13 -7.78
N HIS A 162 -3.87 -20.28 -7.21
CA HIS A 162 -4.89 -19.23 -7.24
C HIS A 162 -4.20 -17.90 -6.94
N SER A 163 -4.15 -17.02 -7.94
CA SER A 163 -3.63 -15.67 -7.77
C SER A 163 -4.37 -15.06 -6.61
N SER A 164 -3.67 -14.38 -5.69
CA SER A 164 -4.40 -13.54 -4.76
C SER A 164 -5.22 -12.56 -5.62
N GLY A 165 -6.50 -12.35 -5.27
CA GLY A 165 -7.34 -11.42 -6.02
C GLY A 165 -6.73 -10.01 -6.09
N PHE A 166 -5.78 -9.67 -5.21
CA PHE A 166 -5.30 -8.31 -5.01
C PHE A 166 -3.82 -8.13 -5.42
N PRO A 167 -3.51 -7.98 -6.72
CA PRO A 167 -2.13 -7.83 -7.16
C PRO A 167 -1.49 -6.52 -6.76
N PHE A 168 -2.25 -5.50 -6.34
CA PHE A 168 -1.69 -4.23 -5.85
C PHE A 168 -2.18 -3.98 -4.43
N ILE A 169 -1.23 -3.81 -3.51
CA ILE A 169 -1.48 -3.52 -2.11
C ILE A 169 -0.69 -2.27 -1.72
N PHE A 170 -1.39 -1.29 -1.17
CA PHE A 170 -0.81 -0.09 -0.57
C PHE A 170 -1.07 -0.12 0.92
N GLU A 171 -0.03 0.05 1.71
CA GLU A 171 -0.13 0.20 3.15
C GLU A 171 0.52 1.52 3.54
N PHE A 172 -0.17 2.38 4.26
CA PHE A 172 0.42 3.64 4.69
C PHE A 172 -0.12 4.09 6.04
N SER A 173 0.69 4.87 6.75
CA SER A 173 0.29 5.51 8.00
C SER A 173 0.32 7.02 7.85
N VAL A 174 -0.64 7.70 8.48
CA VAL A 174 -0.66 9.17 8.59
C VAL A 174 -0.12 9.61 9.96
N PRO A 175 0.16 10.91 10.20
CA PRO A 175 0.79 11.39 11.44
C PRO A 175 0.06 11.00 12.72
N ASP A 176 -1.27 10.87 12.66
CA ASP A 176 -2.11 10.44 13.79
C ASP A 176 -2.07 8.92 14.04
N ALA A 177 -1.08 8.22 13.49
CA ALA A 177 -0.87 6.77 13.62
C ALA A 177 -2.04 5.88 13.12
N ILE A 178 -2.99 6.44 12.36
CA ILE A 178 -4.00 5.65 11.65
C ILE A 178 -3.30 4.86 10.54
N HIS A 179 -3.58 3.56 10.47
CA HIS A 179 -2.98 2.66 9.50
C HIS A 179 -4.00 2.26 8.42
N TYR A 180 -3.65 2.52 7.17
CA TYR A 180 -4.44 2.18 6.00
C TYR A 180 -3.82 1.00 5.27
N ARG A 181 -4.64 0.01 4.92
CA ARG A 181 -4.29 -1.09 4.02
C ARG A 181 -5.31 -1.17 2.89
N ILE A 182 -4.89 -0.83 1.69
CA ILE A 182 -5.71 -0.78 0.49
C ILE A 182 -5.30 -1.89 -0.44
N LYS A 183 -6.24 -2.77 -0.77
CA LYS A 183 -6.07 -3.92 -1.63
C LYS A 183 -6.87 -3.69 -2.92
N ILE A 184 -6.20 -3.63 -4.06
CA ILE A 184 -6.82 -3.37 -5.36
C ILE A 184 -6.82 -4.66 -6.15
N ASP A 185 -8.01 -5.07 -6.57
CA ASP A 185 -8.22 -6.33 -7.28
C ASP A 185 -8.06 -6.19 -8.81
N GLU A 186 -7.62 -7.27 -9.43
CA GLU A 186 -7.61 -7.49 -10.86
C GLU A 186 -8.39 -8.75 -11.26
N TRP A 187 -9.61 -8.55 -11.77
CA TRP A 187 -10.32 -9.58 -12.53
C TRP A 187 -9.95 -9.48 -14.01
N GLY A 188 -9.11 -10.39 -14.50
CA GLY A 188 -8.83 -10.56 -15.92
C GLY A 188 -7.48 -11.22 -16.20
N LEU A 189 -7.44 -12.15 -17.16
CA LEU A 189 -6.25 -12.91 -17.56
C LEU A 189 -5.27 -12.12 -18.45
N ASP A 190 -5.61 -10.91 -18.86
CA ASP A 190 -4.96 -10.19 -19.97
C ASP A 190 -4.10 -8.97 -19.56
N TYR A 191 -3.89 -8.72 -18.26
CA TYR A 191 -3.21 -7.50 -17.81
C TYR A 191 -1.69 -7.68 -17.73
N ASN A 192 -0.96 -6.82 -18.45
CA ASN A 192 0.49 -6.70 -18.29
C ASN A 192 0.81 -5.97 -16.98
N ARG A 193 0.84 -6.73 -15.88
CA ARG A 193 1.09 -6.21 -14.53
C ARG A 193 2.37 -5.39 -14.39
N ASN A 194 3.39 -5.69 -15.18
CA ASN A 194 4.66 -4.96 -15.11
C ASN A 194 4.52 -3.55 -15.69
N GLU A 195 3.87 -3.41 -16.85
CA GLU A 195 3.58 -2.10 -17.46
C GLU A 195 2.64 -1.27 -16.58
N GLU A 196 1.66 -1.92 -15.95
CA GLU A 196 0.79 -1.24 -15.00
C GLU A 196 1.54 -0.78 -13.75
N ALA A 197 2.40 -1.63 -13.17
CA ALA A 197 3.25 -1.22 -12.06
C ALA A 197 4.16 -0.04 -12.46
N HIS A 198 4.74 -0.05 -13.66
CA HIS A 198 5.53 1.07 -14.18
C HIS A 198 4.71 2.35 -14.28
N SER A 199 3.50 2.26 -14.85
CA SER A 199 2.58 3.39 -14.99
C SER A 199 2.16 3.94 -13.63
N MET A 200 1.93 3.07 -12.65
CA MET A 200 1.63 3.42 -11.25
C MET A 200 2.78 4.24 -10.63
N PHE A 201 4.04 3.82 -10.77
CA PHE A 201 5.18 4.59 -10.26
C PHE A 201 5.34 5.96 -10.95
N VAL A 202 5.08 6.04 -12.26
CA VAL A 202 5.10 7.32 -13.00
C VAL A 202 3.99 8.25 -12.52
N ALA A 203 2.80 7.72 -12.26
CA ALA A 203 1.68 8.48 -11.72
C ALA A 203 1.94 8.93 -10.28
N LEU A 204 2.50 8.08 -9.41
CA LEU A 204 2.95 8.47 -8.06
C LEU A 204 3.94 9.63 -8.10
N ALA A 205 4.88 9.62 -9.05
CA ALA A 205 5.85 10.69 -9.23
C ALA A 205 5.21 12.03 -9.64
N SER A 206 3.99 11.98 -10.20
CA SER A 206 3.23 13.14 -10.66
C SER A 206 2.30 13.74 -9.60
N LEU A 207 1.99 13.01 -8.50
CA LEU A 207 1.02 13.45 -7.50
C LEU A 207 1.44 14.71 -6.74
N GLY A 208 2.73 14.85 -6.44
CA GLY A 208 3.25 15.99 -5.69
C GLY A 208 4.32 15.58 -4.68
N PRO A 209 4.95 16.54 -4.00
CA PRO A 209 5.87 16.22 -2.93
C PRO A 209 5.12 15.54 -1.77
N PHE A 210 5.74 14.51 -1.21
CA PHE A 210 5.30 13.84 0.01
C PHE A 210 6.11 14.41 1.17
N HIS A 211 5.60 15.51 1.74
CA HIS A 211 6.36 16.33 2.68
C HIS A 211 6.69 15.63 4.01
N ASP A 212 5.85 14.68 4.41
CA ASP A 212 5.97 14.01 5.70
C ASP A 212 6.48 12.57 5.60
N LEU A 213 6.68 12.07 4.37
CA LEU A 213 7.04 10.69 4.12
C LEU A 213 8.51 10.42 4.49
N ARG A 214 8.70 9.66 5.57
CA ARG A 214 10.01 9.29 6.12
C ARG A 214 10.43 7.87 5.76
N GLN A 215 9.47 6.98 5.53
CA GLN A 215 9.75 5.58 5.24
C GLN A 215 8.99 5.11 4.00
N ILE A 216 9.70 4.45 3.08
CA ILE A 216 9.07 3.76 1.96
C ILE A 216 9.57 2.31 1.82
N SER A 217 8.65 1.39 1.57
CA SER A 217 8.94 0.01 1.18
C SER A 217 8.32 -0.31 -0.17
N ILE A 218 9.12 -0.81 -1.10
CA ILE A 218 8.68 -1.18 -2.45
C ILE A 218 8.99 -2.66 -2.66
N SER A 219 7.95 -3.47 -2.85
CA SER A 219 8.07 -4.86 -3.27
C SER A 219 7.40 -5.03 -4.63
N SER A 220 8.19 -5.09 -5.70
CA SER A 220 7.70 -5.26 -7.07
C SER A 220 8.66 -6.12 -7.87
N ARG A 221 8.13 -6.95 -8.79
CA ARG A 221 8.97 -7.78 -9.66
C ARG A 221 9.86 -6.94 -10.58
N SER A 222 9.33 -5.82 -11.08
CA SER A 222 10.01 -4.90 -11.98
C SER A 222 9.80 -3.46 -11.53
N LEU A 223 10.86 -2.66 -11.64
CA LEU A 223 10.83 -1.23 -11.41
C LEU A 223 10.88 -0.49 -12.75
N PRO A 224 10.36 0.75 -12.83
CA PRO A 224 10.49 1.55 -14.03
C PRO A 224 11.95 2.01 -14.20
N GLY A 225 12.25 2.63 -15.35
CA GLY A 225 13.59 3.14 -15.61
C GLY A 225 14.05 4.19 -14.59
N ALA A 226 15.37 4.34 -14.46
CA ALA A 226 16.02 5.23 -13.49
C ALA A 226 15.49 6.68 -13.53
N LYS A 227 15.15 7.20 -14.71
CA LYS A 227 14.57 8.55 -14.85
C LYS A 227 13.24 8.71 -14.10
N ALA A 228 12.33 7.75 -14.22
CA ALA A 228 11.04 7.82 -13.53
C ALA A 228 11.21 7.69 -12.01
N LEU A 229 12.12 6.79 -11.58
CA LEU A 229 12.45 6.63 -10.17
C LEU A 229 13.12 7.87 -9.59
N ASN A 230 14.01 8.54 -10.33
CA ASN A 230 14.63 9.79 -9.88
C ASN A 230 13.56 10.88 -9.65
N ILE A 231 12.62 11.04 -10.58
CA ILE A 231 11.51 12.00 -10.41
C ILE A 231 10.70 11.66 -9.16
N LEU A 232 10.40 10.37 -8.93
CA LEU A 232 9.68 9.91 -7.74
C LEU A 232 10.47 10.20 -6.46
N LEU A 233 11.75 9.83 -6.39
CA LEU A 233 12.61 10.06 -5.22
C LEU A 233 12.79 11.56 -4.94
N GLY A 234 12.79 12.39 -5.98
CA GLY A 234 12.77 13.85 -5.88
C GLY A 234 11.49 14.41 -5.23
N LYS A 235 10.43 13.61 -5.06
CA LYS A 235 9.22 13.99 -4.32
C LYS A 235 9.33 13.72 -2.82
N PHE A 236 10.42 13.14 -2.32
CA PHE A 236 10.57 12.73 -0.93
C PHE A 236 11.65 13.56 -0.20
N PRO A 237 11.36 14.81 0.22
CA PRO A 237 12.35 15.72 0.79
C PRO A 237 12.91 15.25 2.13
N VAL A 238 12.11 14.57 2.95
CA VAL A 238 12.47 14.15 4.31
C VAL A 238 12.62 12.63 4.46
N MET A 239 12.78 11.91 3.35
CA MET A 239 12.92 10.45 3.36
C MET A 239 14.13 10.01 4.18
N GLU A 240 13.90 9.15 5.18
CA GLU A 240 14.92 8.61 6.09
C GLU A 240 15.23 7.14 5.79
N GLU A 241 14.21 6.34 5.42
CA GLU A 241 14.32 4.89 5.22
C GLU A 241 13.73 4.43 3.89
N ILE A 242 14.52 3.70 3.11
CA ILE A 242 14.08 3.07 1.87
C ILE A 242 14.35 1.56 1.92
N ALA A 243 13.32 0.76 1.67
CA ALA A 243 13.44 -0.67 1.44
C ALA A 243 12.94 -1.03 0.04
N VAL A 244 13.75 -1.75 -0.75
CA VAL A 244 13.39 -2.16 -2.11
C VAL A 244 13.67 -3.64 -2.32
N LYS A 245 12.61 -4.35 -2.68
CA LYS A 245 12.62 -5.76 -3.04
C LYS A 245 12.16 -5.94 -4.48
N THR A 246 13.10 -6.27 -5.36
CA THR A 246 12.90 -6.37 -6.81
C THR A 246 13.81 -7.43 -7.43
N ARG A 247 13.47 -7.90 -8.64
CA ARG A 247 14.39 -8.78 -9.38
C ARG A 247 15.67 -8.09 -9.81
N ASP A 248 15.61 -6.78 -10.04
CA ASP A 248 16.74 -5.96 -10.44
C ASP A 248 16.59 -4.55 -9.84
N ALA A 249 17.53 -4.19 -8.96
CA ALA A 249 17.60 -2.90 -8.31
C ALA A 249 18.52 -1.91 -9.04
N ALA A 250 19.18 -2.30 -10.13
CA ALA A 250 20.06 -1.41 -10.88
C ALA A 250 19.40 -0.08 -11.32
N PRO A 251 18.15 -0.07 -11.83
CA PRO A 251 17.46 1.19 -12.15
C PRO A 251 17.25 2.09 -10.93
N PHE A 252 17.01 1.49 -9.76
CA PHE A 252 16.78 2.23 -8.51
C PHE A 252 18.08 2.82 -7.97
N ILE A 253 19.17 2.04 -8.00
CA ILE A 253 20.50 2.50 -7.59
C ILE A 253 20.97 3.65 -8.51
N ALA A 254 20.78 3.51 -9.82
CA ALA A 254 21.07 4.59 -10.79
C ALA A 254 20.26 5.86 -10.47
N ALA A 255 18.99 5.71 -10.09
CA ALA A 255 18.16 6.85 -9.70
C ALA A 255 18.67 7.52 -8.41
N LEU A 256 19.09 6.75 -7.40
CA LEU A 256 19.66 7.29 -6.16
C LEU A 256 20.96 8.08 -6.37
N GLY A 257 21.78 7.69 -7.35
CA GLY A 257 23.03 8.36 -7.71
C GLY A 257 22.88 9.51 -8.70
N SER A 258 21.68 9.74 -9.24
CA SER A 258 21.50 10.80 -10.23
C SER A 258 21.50 12.19 -9.57
N HIS A 259 22.47 13.02 -9.97
CA HIS A 259 22.62 14.39 -9.50
C HIS A 259 21.69 15.32 -10.27
N HIS A 260 20.70 15.90 -9.59
CA HIS A 260 19.94 17.05 -10.09
C HIS A 260 20.06 18.20 -9.07
N PRO A 261 20.32 19.45 -9.49
CA PRO A 261 20.41 20.56 -8.54
C PRO A 261 19.14 20.65 -7.68
N PRO A 262 19.23 20.80 -6.34
CA PRO A 262 20.39 21.21 -5.54
C PRO A 262 21.23 20.08 -4.89
N GLY A 263 20.97 18.80 -5.16
CA GLY A 263 21.68 17.68 -4.52
C GLY A 263 21.13 16.30 -4.89
N PRO A 264 21.70 15.21 -4.36
CA PRO A 264 21.19 13.86 -4.65
C PRO A 264 19.75 13.71 -4.11
N PRO A 265 18.93 12.85 -4.74
CA PRO A 265 17.58 12.59 -4.26
C PRO A 265 17.60 12.01 -2.84
N CYS A 266 16.55 12.31 -2.07
CA CYS A 266 16.41 11.90 -0.66
C CYS A 266 17.65 12.28 0.17
N PRO A 267 17.91 13.58 0.41
CA PRO A 267 19.11 14.04 1.11
C PRO A 267 19.19 13.56 2.56
N SER A 268 18.04 13.26 3.19
CA SER A 268 17.92 12.79 4.58
C SER A 268 18.03 11.27 4.72
N LEU A 269 18.23 10.54 3.62
CA LEU A 269 18.24 9.08 3.60
C LEU A 269 19.38 8.55 4.46
N CYS A 270 19.05 7.82 5.52
CA CYS A 270 20.02 7.25 6.45
C CYS A 270 19.98 5.72 6.47
N LYS A 271 18.91 5.08 5.98
CA LYS A 271 18.77 3.63 5.94
C LYS A 271 18.33 3.14 4.56
N LEU A 272 19.06 2.14 4.06
CA LEU A 272 18.80 1.51 2.77
C LEU A 272 18.78 -0.01 2.89
N ASP A 273 17.69 -0.63 2.45
CA ASP A 273 17.51 -2.08 2.47
C ASP A 273 17.23 -2.62 1.05
N PHE A 274 18.17 -3.43 0.55
CA PHE A 274 18.05 -4.15 -0.72
C PHE A 274 18.04 -5.67 -0.53
N ARG A 275 17.68 -6.16 0.66
CA ARG A 275 17.59 -7.61 0.90
C ARG A 275 16.62 -8.27 -0.07
N GLY A 276 17.06 -9.39 -0.63
CA GLY A 276 16.32 -10.14 -1.65
C GLY A 276 16.32 -9.52 -3.06
N SER A 277 17.08 -8.44 -3.30
CA SER A 277 17.21 -7.81 -4.63
C SER A 277 18.54 -8.14 -5.31
N LYS A 278 18.54 -8.22 -6.66
CA LYS A 278 19.78 -8.30 -7.47
C LYS A 278 20.31 -6.88 -7.73
N PHE A 279 21.62 -6.68 -7.59
CA PHE A 279 22.31 -5.44 -7.93
C PHE A 279 23.81 -5.70 -8.20
N ASP A 280 24.50 -4.71 -8.78
CA ASP A 280 25.97 -4.68 -8.88
C ASP A 280 26.55 -3.93 -7.65
N PRO A 281 27.32 -4.61 -6.78
CA PRO A 281 27.94 -3.97 -5.61
C PRO A 281 28.87 -2.80 -5.95
N ARG A 282 29.50 -2.80 -7.13
CA ARG A 282 30.42 -1.73 -7.56
C ARG A 282 29.64 -0.44 -7.80
N HIS A 283 28.52 -0.55 -8.52
CA HIS A 283 27.66 0.59 -8.79
C HIS A 283 27.02 1.14 -7.49
N LEU A 284 26.57 0.27 -6.58
CA LEU A 284 26.07 0.71 -5.29
C LEU A 284 27.14 1.43 -4.47
N ARG A 285 28.37 0.91 -4.46
CA ARG A 285 29.53 1.54 -3.81
C ARG A 285 29.74 2.95 -4.35
N ASP A 286 29.80 3.11 -5.67
CA ASP A 286 30.09 4.39 -6.31
C ASP A 286 29.02 5.44 -5.94
N VAL A 287 27.73 5.07 -6.01
CA VAL A 287 26.62 5.93 -5.58
C VAL A 287 26.74 6.33 -4.10
N ILE A 288 27.13 5.41 -3.23
CA ILE A 288 27.28 5.70 -1.81
C ILE A 288 28.48 6.63 -1.53
N ILE A 289 29.60 6.44 -2.22
CA ILE A 289 30.77 7.32 -2.12
C ILE A 289 30.39 8.74 -2.53
N GLU A 290 29.75 8.91 -3.68
CA GLU A 290 29.33 10.22 -4.18
C GLU A 290 28.39 10.93 -3.19
N ARG A 291 27.47 10.19 -2.55
CA ARG A 291 26.59 10.73 -1.52
C ARG A 291 27.36 11.17 -0.28
N GLN A 292 28.36 10.40 0.17
CA GLN A 292 29.21 10.77 1.30
C GLN A 292 30.04 12.03 1.01
N GLU A 293 30.59 12.16 -0.20
CA GLU A 293 31.31 13.36 -0.63
C GLU A 293 30.42 14.61 -0.63
N ALA A 294 29.12 14.44 -0.87
CA ALA A 294 28.11 15.48 -0.77
C ALA A 294 27.53 15.68 0.65
N ASN A 295 28.14 15.09 1.69
CA ASN A 295 27.70 15.12 3.10
C ASN A 295 26.34 14.44 3.38
N HIS A 296 25.95 13.46 2.56
CA HIS A 296 24.73 12.65 2.74
C HIS A 296 25.07 11.22 3.16
N HIS A 297 25.27 11.02 4.47
CA HIS A 297 25.74 9.74 5.02
C HIS A 297 24.61 8.72 5.26
N LEU A 298 24.84 7.48 4.83
CA LEU A 298 24.04 6.32 5.24
C LEU A 298 24.56 5.76 6.58
N ARG A 299 23.65 5.48 7.50
CA ARG A 299 23.93 4.84 8.81
C ARG A 299 23.68 3.34 8.78
N GLU A 300 22.65 2.89 8.07
CA GLU A 300 22.26 1.48 8.03
C GLU A 300 22.13 1.00 6.58
N LEU A 301 22.79 -0.13 6.28
CA LEU A 301 22.76 -0.76 4.97
C LEU A 301 22.48 -2.26 5.13
N CYS A 302 21.33 -2.69 4.60
CA CYS A 302 20.88 -4.07 4.67
C CYS A 302 20.90 -4.71 3.28
N LEU A 303 21.73 -5.73 3.06
CA LEU A 303 21.91 -6.35 1.74
C LEU A 303 21.72 -7.87 1.80
N SER A 304 21.37 -8.47 0.66
CA SER A 304 21.49 -9.91 0.43
C SER A 304 22.42 -10.11 -0.75
N ILE A 305 23.67 -10.52 -0.49
CA ILE A 305 24.66 -10.74 -1.55
C ILE A 305 24.66 -12.22 -1.90
N ASN A 306 24.09 -12.56 -3.05
CA ASN A 306 24.19 -13.92 -3.59
C ASN A 306 25.26 -13.96 -4.69
N GLN A 307 26.45 -14.46 -4.34
CA GLN A 307 27.58 -14.60 -5.25
C GLN A 307 27.24 -15.42 -6.52
N ARG A 308 26.28 -16.37 -6.44
CA ARG A 308 25.83 -17.17 -7.59
C ARG A 308 24.93 -16.40 -8.57
N ARG A 309 24.32 -15.28 -8.15
CA ARG A 309 23.47 -14.42 -8.99
C ARG A 309 24.18 -13.18 -9.55
N LEU A 310 25.43 -12.95 -9.13
CA LEU A 310 26.35 -12.01 -9.77
C LEU A 310 26.82 -12.62 -11.12
N ASN A 311 25.89 -12.81 -12.07
CA ASN A 311 26.24 -12.94 -13.48
C ASN A 311 26.67 -11.55 -13.96
N LEU A 312 27.84 -11.14 -13.50
CA LEU A 312 28.55 -9.97 -14.00
C LEU A 312 29.15 -10.40 -15.32
N SER A 313 28.83 -9.67 -16.38
CA SER A 313 29.36 -9.90 -17.72
C SER A 313 30.89 -9.76 -17.80
N ASP A 314 31.54 -9.31 -16.72
CA ASP A 314 32.98 -9.18 -16.58
C ASP A 314 33.40 -9.47 -15.12
N PRO A 315 33.91 -10.68 -14.82
CA PRO A 315 34.09 -11.17 -13.46
C PRO A 315 35.46 -10.76 -12.93
N ASP A 316 35.70 -9.46 -12.78
CA ASP A 316 36.78 -9.03 -11.89
C ASP A 316 36.32 -9.20 -10.43
N LEU A 317 36.40 -10.45 -9.97
CA LEU A 317 36.06 -10.86 -8.61
C LEU A 317 36.80 -10.04 -7.56
N PHE A 318 37.99 -9.51 -7.88
CA PHE A 318 38.76 -8.67 -6.97
C PHE A 318 38.08 -7.31 -6.72
N THR A 319 37.66 -6.61 -7.78
CA THR A 319 36.94 -5.34 -7.61
C THR A 319 35.58 -5.51 -6.95
N VAL A 320 34.87 -6.61 -7.25
CA VAL A 320 33.59 -6.94 -6.60
C VAL A 320 33.78 -7.17 -5.10
N ASN A 321 34.75 -8.01 -4.71
CA ASN A 321 35.05 -8.25 -3.31
C ASN A 321 35.50 -6.98 -2.59
N THR A 322 36.27 -6.13 -3.26
CA THR A 322 36.67 -4.82 -2.72
C THR A 322 35.46 -3.92 -2.49
N ALA A 323 34.51 -3.89 -3.43
CA ALA A 323 33.28 -3.12 -3.27
C ALA A 323 32.42 -3.64 -2.12
N ILE A 324 32.26 -4.95 -1.97
CA ILE A 324 31.52 -5.55 -0.85
C ILE A 324 32.18 -5.19 0.49
N ARG A 325 33.51 -5.35 0.61
CA ARG A 325 34.24 -4.96 1.81
C ARG A 325 34.04 -3.49 2.17
N PHE A 326 34.00 -2.60 1.16
CA PHE A 326 33.70 -1.19 1.39
C PHE A 326 32.27 -0.98 1.89
N LEU A 327 31.27 -1.59 1.26
CA LEU A 327 29.86 -1.47 1.69
C LEU A 327 29.68 -1.86 3.17
N ASN A 328 30.42 -2.87 3.64
CA ASN A 328 30.40 -3.29 5.05
C ASN A 328 30.99 -2.23 6.00
N LEU A 329 31.89 -1.37 5.52
CA LEU A 329 32.57 -0.33 6.31
C LEU A 329 31.81 1.00 6.31
N VAL A 330 30.89 1.22 5.36
CA VAL A 330 30.20 2.49 5.18
C VAL A 330 29.03 2.67 6.15
N ALA A 331 28.39 1.58 6.56
CA ALA A 331 27.26 1.64 7.47
C ALA A 331 27.68 1.28 8.90
N ASP A 332 27.16 2.03 9.88
CA ASP A 332 27.28 1.69 11.31
C ASP A 332 26.68 0.31 11.60
N LYS A 333 25.64 -0.06 10.84
CA LYS A 333 25.00 -1.37 10.87
C LYS A 333 24.94 -1.96 9.47
N TYR A 334 25.63 -3.09 9.31
CA TYR A 334 25.61 -3.91 8.11
C TYR A 334 25.00 -5.28 8.43
N THR A 335 23.90 -5.63 7.76
CA THR A 335 23.33 -6.98 7.82
C THR A 335 23.37 -7.62 6.45
N GLU A 336 24.07 -8.75 6.37
CA GLU A 336 24.09 -9.62 5.19
C GLU A 336 23.28 -10.88 5.48
N THR A 337 22.31 -11.17 4.61
CA THR A 337 21.55 -12.43 4.66
C THR A 337 21.88 -13.28 3.45
N GLY A 338 22.20 -14.55 3.67
CA GLY A 338 22.36 -15.56 2.61
C GLY A 338 21.02 -16.07 2.05
N ASP A 339 19.91 -15.44 2.46
CA ASP A 339 18.58 -15.93 2.19
C ASP A 339 18.28 -15.97 0.70
N TYR A 340 18.13 -17.20 0.23
CA TYR A 340 17.67 -17.53 -1.10
C TYR A 340 16.21 -17.10 -1.27
N TRP A 341 15.96 -16.22 -2.23
CA TRP A 341 14.67 -16.14 -2.92
C TRP A 341 14.74 -16.94 -4.22
N THR A 342 14.92 -18.25 -4.09
CA THR A 342 14.03 -19.17 -4.81
C THR A 342 13.00 -19.59 -3.77
N SER A 343 11.73 -19.26 -4.01
CA SER A 343 10.71 -20.19 -3.52
C SER A 343 11.16 -21.57 -3.96
N SER A 344 11.35 -22.48 -3.01
CA SER A 344 11.46 -23.92 -3.23
C SER A 344 10.78 -24.33 -4.55
N SER A 345 11.57 -24.93 -5.44
CA SER A 345 11.31 -25.29 -6.85
C SER A 345 11.69 -24.26 -7.93
N GLU A 346 12.98 -23.92 -8.01
CA GLU A 346 13.66 -24.09 -9.30
C GLU A 346 14.20 -25.52 -9.30
N GLU A 347 13.36 -26.47 -9.71
CA GLU A 347 13.76 -27.78 -10.22
C GLU A 347 12.59 -28.29 -11.08
N ASP A 348 12.96 -28.67 -12.30
CA ASP A 348 12.21 -29.32 -13.38
C ASP A 348 11.25 -28.47 -14.25
N GLY A 349 11.77 -28.11 -15.45
CA GLY A 349 10.98 -27.75 -16.63
C GLY A 349 11.63 -26.73 -17.55
#